data_AF-A0AAV3Q7X1-F1
#
_entry.id   AF-A0AAV3Q7X1-F1
#
_cell.length_a   1.000
_cell.length_b   1.000
_cell.length_c   1.000
_cell.angle_alpha   90.00
_cell.angle_beta   90.00
_cell.angle_gamma   90.00
#
_symmetry.space_group_name_H-M   'P 1'
#
loop_
_entity.id
_entity.type
_entity.pdbx_description
1 polymer ?
#
loop_
_entity_poly.entity_id
_entity_poly.type
_entity_poly.pdbx_seq_one_letter_code
_entity_poly.pdbx_strand_id
1 'polypeptide(L)'
;MPKFKTFTRFGDHSNHLKSFNSQLSFWASDDEVYARAFPSSLSGQALKWFHKLPPNSIDGWHDVVDMFMDKFGASIVADEDE
;
A
#
# COMPACT_ATOMS: atom_id res chain seq x y z
N MET A 1 -9.80 15.12 -2.36
CA MET A 1 -9.05 13.85 -2.44
C MET A 1 -9.95 12.72 -1.95
N PRO A 2 -9.91 11.54 -2.58
CA PRO A 2 -10.66 10.36 -2.12
C PRO A 2 -10.31 10.04 -0.66
N LYS A 3 -11.31 9.58 0.10
CA LYS A 3 -11.11 9.11 1.47
C LYS A 3 -10.85 7.61 1.44
N PHE A 4 -9.59 7.23 1.65
CA PHE A 4 -9.22 5.81 1.69
C PHE A 4 -9.61 5.18 3.03
N LYS A 5 -9.98 3.90 2.98
CA LYS A 5 -10.02 3.07 4.18
C LYS A 5 -8.61 2.99 4.76
N THR A 6 -8.47 3.26 6.05
CA THR A 6 -7.16 3.37 6.67
C THR A 6 -6.65 2.01 7.15
N PHE A 7 -5.40 1.67 6.81
CA PHE A 7 -4.73 0.44 7.21
C PHE A 7 -3.72 0.70 8.34
N THR A 8 -3.81 -0.03 9.45
CA THR A 8 -2.95 0.16 10.63
C THR A 8 -1.74 -0.78 10.68
N ARG A 9 -1.92 -2.04 10.27
CA ARG A 9 -0.94 -3.18 10.18
C ARG A 9 -1.63 -4.54 10.09
N PHE A 10 -2.87 -4.62 10.58
CA PHE A 10 -3.67 -5.84 10.65
C PHE A 10 -4.82 -5.77 9.65
N GLY A 11 -5.13 -6.90 9.03
CA GLY A 11 -6.15 -7.02 8.00
C GLY A 11 -5.57 -7.60 6.71
N ASP A 12 -6.43 -7.75 5.72
CA ASP A 12 -6.05 -8.27 4.40
C ASP A 12 -5.31 -7.20 3.58
N HIS A 13 -3.99 -7.36 3.48
CA HIS A 13 -3.06 -6.48 2.78
C HIS A 13 -3.36 -6.42 1.28
N SER A 14 -3.64 -7.57 0.67
CA SER A 14 -3.98 -7.71 -0.75
C SER A 14 -5.28 -6.96 -1.07
N ASN A 15 -6.29 -7.10 -0.23
CA ASN A 15 -7.55 -6.38 -0.38
C ASN A 15 -7.39 -4.87 -0.15
N HIS A 16 -6.53 -4.45 0.79
CA HIS A 16 -6.20 -3.03 0.97
C HIS A 16 -5.58 -2.43 -0.30
N LEU A 17 -4.59 -3.11 -0.90
CA LEU A 17 -3.96 -2.69 -2.15
C LEU A 17 -4.96 -2.61 -3.31
N LYS A 18 -5.78 -3.65 -3.49
CA LYS A 18 -6.83 -3.67 -4.53
C LYS A 18 -7.83 -2.53 -4.32
N SER A 19 -8.28 -2.31 -3.09
CA SER A 19 -9.24 -1.25 -2.75
C SER A 19 -8.65 0.14 -2.97
N PHE A 20 -7.39 0.37 -2.61
CA PHE A 20 -6.68 1.61 -2.87
C PHE A 20 -6.54 1.86 -4.37
N ASN A 21 -6.05 0.87 -5.12
CA ASN A 21 -5.83 0.94 -6.56
C ASN A 21 -7.12 1.27 -7.31
N SER A 22 -8.21 0.56 -7.03
CA SER A 22 -9.52 0.79 -7.67
C SER A 22 -10.12 2.17 -7.35
N GLN A 23 -9.85 2.72 -6.16
CA GLN A 23 -10.33 4.05 -5.81
C GLN A 23 -9.53 5.14 -6.50
N LEU A 24 -8.21 4.99 -6.57
CA LEU A 24 -7.33 6.02 -7.14
C LEU A 24 -7.31 6.00 -8.67
N SER A 25 -7.57 4.84 -9.30
CA SER A 25 -7.69 4.71 -10.76
C SER A 25 -8.83 5.49 -11.37
N PHE A 26 -9.83 5.85 -10.57
CA PHE A 26 -10.87 6.78 -10.99
C PHE A 26 -10.37 8.23 -11.14
N TRP A 27 -9.32 8.61 -10.41
CA TRP A 27 -8.81 9.99 -10.36
C TRP A 27 -7.47 10.18 -11.07
N ALA A 28 -6.65 9.14 -11.16
CA ALA A 28 -5.31 9.19 -11.73
C ALA A 28 -4.91 7.86 -12.36
N SER A 29 -4.02 7.91 -13.35
CA SER A 29 -3.45 6.75 -14.03
C SER A 29 -1.93 6.71 -13.98
N ASP A 30 -1.32 7.58 -13.17
CA ASP A 30 0.14 7.75 -13.06
C ASP A 30 0.65 7.09 -11.78
N ASP A 31 1.55 6.12 -11.90
CA ASP A 31 2.13 5.37 -10.79
C ASP A 31 2.79 6.27 -9.73
N GLU A 32 3.38 7.41 -10.12
CA GLU A 32 3.96 8.37 -9.17
C GLU A 32 2.87 9.03 -8.31
N VAL A 33 1.67 9.22 -8.85
CA VAL A 33 0.53 9.76 -8.08
C VAL A 33 0.07 8.73 -7.06
N TYR A 34 0.12 7.44 -7.39
CA TYR A 34 -0.27 6.36 -6.48
C TYR A 34 0.70 6.24 -5.33
N ALA A 35 2.00 6.23 -5.62
CA ALA A 35 3.05 6.21 -4.61
C ALA A 35 2.93 7.40 -3.64
N ARG A 36 2.71 8.61 -4.15
CA ARG A 36 2.53 9.82 -3.32
C ARG A 36 1.25 9.83 -2.51
N ALA A 37 0.17 9.24 -3.03
CA ALA A 37 -1.12 9.19 -2.33
C ALA A 37 -1.20 8.07 -1.30
N PHE A 38 -0.42 7.01 -1.43
CA PHE A 38 -0.51 5.83 -0.57
C PHE A 38 -0.43 6.08 0.94
N PRO A 39 0.43 6.97 1.46
CA PRO A 39 0.51 7.26 2.90
C PRO A 39 -0.82 7.73 3.50
N SER A 40 -1.68 8.38 2.70
CA SER A 40 -3.01 8.82 3.15
C SER A 40 -3.99 7.66 3.44
N SER A 41 -3.67 6.45 2.95
CA SER A 41 -4.39 5.21 3.23
C SER A 41 -3.84 4.45 4.44
N LEU A 42 -2.76 4.94 5.07
CA LEU A 42 -2.08 4.26 6.18
C LEU A 42 -2.31 4.98 7.50
N SER A 43 -2.20 4.23 8.59
CA SER A 43 -2.18 4.76 9.95
C SER A 43 -1.31 3.90 10.85
N GLY A 44 -1.12 4.33 12.11
CA GLY A 44 -0.46 3.54 13.12
C GLY A 44 0.95 3.11 12.72
N GLN A 45 1.21 1.79 12.73
CA GLN A 45 2.53 1.24 12.46
C GLN A 45 2.87 1.26 10.97
N ALA A 46 1.89 1.05 10.09
CA ALA A 46 2.08 1.12 8.64
C ALA A 46 2.52 2.52 8.18
N LEU A 47 1.88 3.58 8.69
CA LEU A 47 2.28 4.95 8.36
C LEU A 47 3.68 5.29 8.90
N LYS A 48 3.99 4.86 10.14
CA LYS A 48 5.32 5.05 10.73
C LYS A 48 6.41 4.32 9.96
N TRP A 49 6.10 3.15 9.40
CA TRP A 49 7.02 2.41 8.54
C TRP A 49 7.28 3.16 7.24
N PHE A 50 6.23 3.64 6.57
CA PHE A 50 6.37 4.35 5.30
C PHE A 50 7.26 5.59 5.43
N HIS A 51 7.08 6.38 6.50
CA HIS A 51 7.91 7.56 6.76
C HIS A 51 9.38 7.26 7.13
N LYS A 52 9.73 5.98 7.39
CA LYS A 52 11.11 5.55 7.66
C LYS A 52 11.83 5.01 6.43
N LEU A 53 11.14 4.94 5.29
CA LEU A 53 11.76 4.49 4.05
C LEU A 53 12.88 5.48 3.65
N PRO A 54 14.02 4.97 3.12
CA PRO A 54 15.08 5.84 2.64
C PRO A 54 14.58 6.79 1.54
N PRO A 55 15.17 7.99 1.41
CA PRO A 55 14.91 8.84 0.25
C PRO A 55 15.21 8.09 -1.05
N ASN A 56 14.40 8.32 -2.09
CA ASN A 56 14.53 7.69 -3.41
C ASN A 56 14.45 6.15 -3.39
N SER A 57 13.81 5.55 -2.37
CA SER A 57 13.56 4.11 -2.35
C SER A 57 12.25 3.69 -3.03
N ILE A 58 11.51 4.67 -3.58
CA ILE A 58 10.21 4.48 -4.23
C ILE A 58 10.27 5.33 -5.50
N ASP A 59 10.38 4.68 -6.65
CA ASP A 59 10.33 5.31 -7.96
C ASP A 59 8.90 5.26 -8.53
N GLY A 60 8.07 4.31 -8.08
CA GLY A 60 6.68 4.21 -8.50
C GLY A 60 5.79 3.35 -7.59
N TRP A 61 4.57 3.11 -8.06
CA TRP A 61 3.57 2.33 -7.31
C TRP A 61 4.02 0.88 -7.07
N HIS A 62 4.72 0.28 -8.02
CA HIS A 62 5.22 -1.09 -7.90
C HIS A 62 6.16 -1.27 -6.70
N ASP A 63 7.10 -0.35 -6.49
CA ASP A 63 8.02 -0.40 -5.33
C ASP A 63 7.26 -0.33 -4.01
N VAL A 64 6.19 0.49 -3.96
CA VAL A 64 5.33 0.59 -2.78
C VAL A 64 4.67 -0.75 -2.48
N VAL A 65 4.11 -1.42 -3.50
CA VAL A 65 3.45 -2.72 -3.36
C VAL A 65 4.44 -3.75 -2.84
N ASP A 66 5.61 -3.86 -3.46
CA ASP A 66 6.62 -4.87 -3.11
C ASP A 66 7.14 -4.66 -1.68
N MET A 67 7.51 -3.42 -1.33
CA MET A 67 7.97 -3.09 0.00
C MET A 67 6.88 -3.30 1.07
N PHE A 68 5.63 -2.99 0.75
CA PHE A 68 4.51 -3.18 1.67
C PHE A 68 4.22 -4.66 1.91
N MET A 69 4.26 -5.48 0.86
CA MET A 69 4.05 -6.93 0.95
C MET A 69 5.23 -7.64 1.63
N ASP A 70 6.49 -7.24 1.39
CA ASP A 70 7.64 -7.74 2.14
C ASP A 70 7.51 -7.48 3.65
N LYS A 71 6.99 -6.31 4.02
CA LYS A 71 6.94 -5.85 5.41
C LYS A 71 5.72 -6.33 6.18
N PHE A 72 4.58 -6.48 5.51
CA PHE A 72 3.31 -6.81 6.16
C PHE A 72 2.61 -8.03 5.57
N GLY A 73 2.97 -8.48 4.37
CA GLY A 73 2.35 -9.61 3.66
C GLY A 73 2.64 -10.99 4.26
N ALA A 74 3.65 -11.11 5.14
CA ALA A 74 3.99 -12.37 5.83
C ALA A 74 2.92 -12.88 6.82
N SER A 75 1.73 -12.29 6.88
CA SER A 75 0.55 -12.90 7.52
C SER A 75 -0.25 -13.83 6.61
N ILE A 76 0.14 -14.00 5.34
CA ILE A 76 -0.50 -14.93 4.39
C ILE A 76 0.59 -15.79 3.73
N VAL A 77 1.09 -16.81 4.43
CA VAL A 77 1.74 -17.95 3.76
C VAL A 77 1.22 -19.24 4.37
N ALA A 78 -0.01 -19.58 4.01
CA ALA A 78 -0.48 -20.95 3.80
C ALA A 78 -1.81 -20.84 3.05
N ASP A 79 -1.95 -21.65 2.01
CA ASP A 79 -3.20 -21.94 1.30
C ASP A 79 -3.63 -20.94 0.20
N GLU A 80 -2.91 -20.97 -0.92
CA GLU A 80 -3.56 -21.04 -2.24
C GLU A 80 -2.90 -22.16 -3.06
N ASP A 81 -3.22 -23.41 -2.71
CA ASP A 81 -3.31 -24.54 -3.65
C ASP A 81 -4.82 -24.84 -3.82
N GLU A 82 -5.37 -24.49 -4.98
CA GLU A 82 -6.40 -25.20 -5.79
C GLU A 82 -7.15 -24.26 -6.75
#